data_AF-A0A7C2GE32-F1
#
_entry.id   AF-A0A7C2GE32-F1
#
_cell.length_a   1.000
_cell.length_b   1.000
_cell.length_c   1.000
_cell.angle_alpha   90.00
_cell.angle_beta   90.00
_cell.angle_gamma   90.00
#
_symmetry.space_group_name_H-M   'P 1'
#
loop_
_entity.id
_entity.type
_entity.pdbx_description
1 polymer ?
#
loop_
_entity_poly.entity_id
_entity_poly.type
_entity_poly.pdbx_seq_one_letter_code
_entity_poly.pdbx_strand_id
1 'polypeptide(L)' 'MAEALWGKGALLPGLRVGHFTDREALTGCTTLLVEEGAVAAVDVRGAAPGTRETD' A
#
# COMPACT_ATOMS: atom_id res chain seq x y z
N MET A 1 -1.55 14.07 7.40
CA MET A 1 -2.81 13.54 7.96
C MET A 1 -2.94 12.13 7.43
N ALA A 2 -2.51 11.14 8.20
CA ALA A 2 -2.60 9.73 7.85
C ALA A 2 -4.00 9.27 8.26
N GLU A 3 -4.93 9.18 7.31
CA GLU A 3 -6.19 8.50 7.57
C GLU A 3 -5.92 7.00 7.48
N ALA A 4 -5.54 6.41 8.62
CA ALA A 4 -5.49 4.97 8.74
C ALA A 4 -6.93 4.47 8.83
N LEU A 5 -7.39 3.73 7.83
CA LEU A 5 -8.62 2.95 7.94
C LEU A 5 -8.30 1.73 8.81
N TRP A 6 -8.70 1.75 10.09
CA TRP A 6 -8.57 0.63 11.02
C TRP A 6 -9.95 0.25 11.58
N GLY A 7 -10.14 -1.03 11.93
CA GLY A 7 -11.38 -1.52 12.55
C GLY A 7 -12.57 -1.62 11.57
N LYS A 8 -13.77 -1.20 12.00
CA LYS A 8 -15.04 -1.38 11.24
C LYS A 8 -15.10 -0.64 9.89
N GLY A 9 -14.18 0.30 9.65
CA GLY A 9 -14.05 1.02 8.37
C GLY A 9 -12.97 0.45 7.44
N ALA A 10 -12.25 -0.60 7.86
CA ALA A 10 -11.28 -1.27 7.01
C ALA A 10 -12.00 -2.15 5.97
N LEU A 11 -11.51 -2.14 4.73
CA LEU A 11 -12.05 -2.94 3.63
C LEU A 11 -12.00 -4.45 3.93
N LEU A 12 -11.02 -4.88 4.74
CA LEU A 12 -10.79 -6.26 5.18
C LEU A 12 -10.27 -6.25 6.62
N PRO A 13 -10.71 -7.19 7.49
CA PRO A 13 -10.11 -7.36 8.82
C PRO A 13 -8.60 -7.62 8.73
N GLY A 14 -7.82 -6.96 9.58
CA GLY A 14 -6.35 -7.12 9.61
C GLY A 14 -5.57 -6.38 8.50
N LEU A 15 -6.25 -5.72 7.56
CA LEU A 15 -5.60 -4.81 6.62
C LEU A 15 -5.44 -3.41 7.24
N ARG A 16 -4.22 -2.89 7.21
CA ARG A 16 -3.88 -1.52 7.58
C ARG A 16 -3.33 -0.78 6.37
N VAL A 17 -3.70 0.50 6.23
CA VAL A 17 -3.21 1.39 5.18
C VAL A 17 -2.42 2.53 5.82
N GLY A 18 -1.21 2.77 5.33
CA GLY A 18 -0.33 3.84 5.77
C GLY A 18 0.00 4.79 4.61
N HIS A 19 0.00 6.09 4.89
CA HIS A 19 0.39 7.12 3.94
C HIS A 19 1.41 8.07 4.56
N PHE A 20 2.47 8.35 3.83
CA PHE A 20 3.42 9.42 4.13
C PHE A 20 3.46 10.39 2.95
N THR A 21 3.44 11.69 3.24
CA THR A 21 3.49 12.76 2.24
C THR A 21 4.50 13.81 2.68
N ASP A 22 5.53 14.00 1.88
CA ASP A 22 6.44 15.14 1.96
C ASP A 22 5.89 16.24 1.04
N ARG A 23 5.38 17.31 1.65
CA ARG A 23 4.75 18.42 0.93
C ARG A 23 5.76 19.39 0.32
N GLU A 24 6.99 19.42 0.80
CA GLU A 24 8.03 20.29 0.26
C GLU A 24 8.66 19.66 -0.98
N ALA A 25 9.03 18.39 -0.90
CA ALA A 25 9.58 17.64 -2.03
C ALA A 25 8.53 17.12 -3.02
N LEU A 26 7.24 17.36 -2.75
CA LEU A 26 6.10 16.90 -3.57
C LEU A 26 6.12 15.39 -3.84
N THR A 27 6.43 14.61 -2.81
CA THR A 27 6.56 13.14 -2.90
C THR A 27 5.90 12.45 -1.72
N GLY A 28 5.86 11.11 -1.75
CA GLY A 28 5.27 10.32 -0.70
C GLY A 28 5.33 8.83 -0.97
N CYS A 29 4.75 8.07 -0.05
CA CYS A 29 4.62 6.62 -0.17
C CYS A 29 3.30 6.18 0.45
N THR A 30 2.73 5.11 -0.12
CA THR A 30 1.56 4.42 0.43
C THR A 30 1.93 2.96 0.64
N THR A 31 1.60 2.43 1.81
CA THR A 31 1.86 1.04 2.16
C THR A 31 0.57 0.36 2.58
N LEU A 32 0.44 -0.91 2.18
CA LEU A 32 -0.59 -1.83 2.63
C LEU A 32 0.09 -2.87 3.53
N LEU A 33 -0.42 -3.05 4.74
CA LEU A 33 0.10 -4.03 5.69
C LEU A 33 -1.02 -4.98 6.09
N VAL A 34 -0.81 -6.27 5.87
CA VAL A 34 -1.68 -7.33 6.39
C VAL A 34 -0.94 -7.97 7.57
N GLU A 35 -1.49 -7.83 8.78
CA GLU A 35 -0.78 -8.15 10.03
C GLU A 35 -0.29 -9.60 10.11
N GLU A 36 -1.12 -10.54 9.66
CA GLU A 36 -0.82 -11.98 9.67
C GLU A 36 -0.19 -12.47 8.35
N GLY A 37 0.15 -11.54 7.44
CA GLY A 37 0.54 -11.85 6.07
C GLY A 37 -0.63 -12.21 5.16
N ALA A 38 -0.36 -12.32 3.87
CA ALA A 38 -1.35 -12.69 2.85
C ALA A 38 -0.68 -13.42 1.68
N VAL A 39 -1.43 -14.29 1.02
CA VAL A 39 -1.07 -14.76 -0.33
C VAL A 39 -1.22 -13.59 -1.29
N ALA A 40 -0.15 -13.22 -1.98
CA ALA A 40 -0.13 -12.12 -2.93
C ALA A 40 0.27 -12.59 -4.33
N ALA A 41 -0.24 -11.88 -5.34
CA ALA A 41 0.12 -12.04 -6.75
C ALA A 41 0.13 -10.67 -7.42
N VAL A 42 0.85 -10.55 -8.54
CA VAL A 42 1.02 -9.29 -9.27
C VAL A 42 0.80 -9.49 -10.77
N ASP A 43 0.13 -8.53 -11.43
CA ASP A 43 0.00 -8.44 -12.89
C ASP A 43 0.51 -7.06 -13.37
N VAL A 44 1.56 -7.06 -14.18
CA VAL A 44 2.20 -5.85 -14.70
C VAL A 44 1.88 -5.71 -16.18
N ARG A 45 1.01 -4.74 -16.51
CA ARG A 45 0.47 -4.56 -17.87
C ARG A 45 1.11 -3.43 -18.68
N GLY A 46 1.83 -2.53 -18.01
CA GLY A 46 2.53 -1.41 -18.66
C GLY A 46 3.81 -1.87 -19.36
N ALA A 47 4.18 -1.21 -20.46
CA ALA A 47 5.37 -1.55 -21.25
C ALA A 47 6.70 -1.06 -20.66
N ALA A 48 6.67 -0.15 -19.68
CA ALA A 48 7.86 0.38 -19.00
C ALA A 48 7.61 0.52 -17.48
N PRO A 49 7.51 -0.61 -16.74
CA PRO A 49 7.18 -0.60 -15.32
C PRO A 49 8.40 -0.26 -14.44
N GLY A 50 8.14 0.38 -13.30
CA GLY A 50 9.09 0.51 -12.19
C GLY A 50 8.65 -0.37 -11.03
N THR A 51 9.07 -1.63 -11.03
CA THR A 51 8.64 -2.65 -10.04
C THR A 51 9.82 -3.24 -9.28
N ARG A 52 9.52 -3.92 -8.18
CA ARG A 52 10.48 -4.68 -7.35
C ARG A 52 9.76 -5.91 -6.79
N GLU A 53 10.48 -7.02 -6.58
CA GLU A 53 10.00 -8.27 -5.96
C GLU A 53 8.76 -8.86 -6.66
N THR A 54 8.81 -8.96 -7.99
CA THR A 54 7.68 -9.52 -8.77
C THR A 54 7.84 -10.99 -9.13
N ASP A 55 9.06 -11.53 -9.06
CA ASP A 55 9.41 -12.93 -9.35
C ASP A 55 9.34 -13.87 -8.11
#